data_AF-C6THJ0-F1
#
_entry.id   AF-C6THJ0-F1
#
_cell.length_a   1.000
_cell.length_b   1.000
_cell.length_c   1.000
_cell.angle_alpha   90.00
_cell.angle_beta   90.00
_cell.angle_gamma   90.00
#
_symmetry.space_group_name_H-M   'P 1'
#
loop_
_entity.id
_entity.type
_entity.pdbx_description
1 polymer ?
#
loop_
_entity_poly.entity_id
_entity_poly.type
_entity_poly.pdbx_seq_one_letter_code
_entity_poly.pdbx_strand_id
1 'polypeptide(L)'
;MASIFKLSTPSPAASLSEALRPRDSRFLSFNPSSNAINYKINLSASLRSIHSLPLKTSLRIKCSQTDGNGSPAKRTVLHDLYEKEGQSPWYDNLCRPVTDLLPLIASGVRGVTSNPAIFQKATSSSNAYNDQFRELVQAGKDIESAYWELVVKDIQDACKLFEPIYDQTDGGDGYVSVEVSPRLADDTEGTIEAAKWLHKVVDRPNVYIKIPATEACVPSIKEVIANGISVNVTLIFSLARYEAVIDAYLDGLEASGSNDLSRVTSVAS
;
A
#
# COMPACT_ATOMS: atom_id res chain seq x y z
N MET A 1 -7.40 31.15 -47.50
CA MET A 1 -7.20 29.88 -48.23
C MET A 1 -7.31 28.78 -47.20
N ALA A 2 -8.49 28.19 -46.97
CA ALA A 2 -8.96 26.91 -47.56
C ALA A 2 -7.96 25.76 -47.28
N SER A 3 -8.30 24.63 -46.64
CA SER A 3 -9.51 23.83 -46.87
C SER A 3 -9.99 23.04 -45.65
N ILE A 4 -11.30 22.79 -45.68
CA ILE A 4 -12.15 21.97 -44.82
C ILE A 4 -12.11 20.51 -45.31
N PHE A 5 -12.23 19.54 -44.41
CA PHE A 5 -12.92 18.27 -44.71
C PHE A 5 -13.83 17.88 -43.55
N LYS A 6 -15.14 17.84 -43.85
CA LYS A 6 -16.23 17.23 -43.07
C LYS A 6 -16.60 15.91 -43.76
N LEU A 7 -17.33 15.07 -42.99
CA LEU A 7 -18.24 13.96 -43.35
C LEU A 7 -17.71 12.61 -42.81
N SER A 8 -18.49 11.71 -42.24
CA SER A 8 -19.85 11.68 -41.67
C SER A 8 -20.03 10.24 -41.19
N THR A 9 -20.57 10.02 -39.99
CA THR A 9 -20.96 8.71 -39.47
C THR A 9 -22.17 8.13 -40.21
N PRO A 10 -22.27 6.79 -40.28
CA PRO A 10 -23.53 6.15 -39.91
C PRO A 10 -23.35 4.98 -38.94
N SER A 11 -24.29 4.88 -38.00
CA SER A 11 -24.56 3.70 -37.17
C SER A 11 -25.45 2.72 -37.96
N PRO A 12 -25.38 1.42 -37.67
CA PRO A 12 -26.63 0.71 -37.41
C PRO A 12 -26.54 -0.24 -36.22
N ALA A 13 -27.54 -0.15 -35.34
CA ALA A 13 -27.92 -1.19 -34.40
C ALA A 13 -28.67 -2.32 -35.14
N ALA A 14 -28.31 -3.57 -34.86
CA ALA A 14 -29.21 -4.72 -34.99
C ALA A 14 -28.72 -5.91 -34.14
N SER A 15 -29.51 -6.21 -33.11
CA SER A 15 -29.89 -7.55 -32.60
C SER A 15 -28.88 -8.70 -32.63
N LEU A 16 -28.50 -9.19 -31.45
CA LEU A 16 -28.42 -10.62 -31.16
C LEU A 16 -28.77 -10.83 -29.67
N SER A 17 -29.98 -11.32 -29.41
CA SER A 17 -30.40 -11.91 -28.14
C SER A 17 -30.39 -13.44 -28.26
N GLU A 18 -30.29 -14.10 -27.10
CA GLU A 18 -30.41 -15.55 -26.86
C GLU A 18 -29.18 -16.38 -27.27
N ALA A 19 -28.64 -17.30 -26.47
CA ALA A 19 -29.11 -17.97 -25.27
C ALA A 19 -27.90 -18.45 -24.46
N LEU A 20 -28.09 -18.69 -23.15
CA LEU A 20 -27.65 -19.90 -22.41
C LEU A 20 -27.80 -19.65 -20.89
N ARG A 21 -28.95 -20.08 -20.34
CA ARG A 21 -29.10 -20.53 -18.94
C ARG A 21 -28.72 -22.01 -18.89
N PRO A 22 -28.15 -22.54 -17.79
CA PRO A 22 -28.93 -23.08 -16.65
C PRO A 22 -28.22 -22.80 -15.29
N ARG A 23 -28.73 -23.03 -14.07
CA ARG A 23 -29.81 -23.87 -13.52
C ARG A 23 -30.09 -23.39 -12.08
N ASP A 24 -31.34 -23.57 -11.63
CA ASP A 24 -31.77 -23.43 -10.24
C ASP A 24 -30.90 -24.22 -9.24
N SER A 25 -30.63 -23.62 -8.08
CA SER A 25 -30.56 -24.38 -6.84
C SER A 25 -31.40 -23.67 -5.77
N ARG A 26 -32.38 -24.41 -5.28
CA ARG A 26 -33.40 -24.02 -4.33
C ARG A 26 -32.93 -24.40 -2.92
N PHE A 27 -33.10 -23.46 -2.00
CA PHE A 27 -33.30 -23.60 -0.55
C PHE A 27 -32.25 -24.34 0.29
N LEU A 28 -31.72 -23.65 1.30
CA LEU A 28 -32.08 -23.90 2.70
C LEU A 28 -31.98 -22.60 3.50
N SER A 29 -33.15 -22.10 3.91
CA SER A 29 -33.37 -21.02 4.86
C SER A 29 -33.30 -21.57 6.29
N PHE A 30 -32.52 -20.93 7.17
CA PHE A 30 -32.61 -21.12 8.62
C PHE A 30 -32.39 -19.79 9.34
N ASN A 31 -33.40 -19.36 10.08
CA ASN A 31 -33.37 -18.41 11.19
C ASN A 31 -34.76 -18.49 11.88
N PRO A 32 -34.97 -18.08 13.15
CA PRO A 32 -34.01 -17.62 14.16
C PRO A 32 -34.31 -18.18 15.59
N SER A 33 -33.43 -17.95 16.55
CA SER A 33 -33.80 -17.80 17.98
C SER A 33 -32.77 -16.88 18.66
N SER A 34 -33.10 -15.60 18.83
CA SER A 34 -33.53 -14.99 20.10
C SER A 34 -32.56 -15.18 21.26
N ASN A 35 -31.74 -14.17 21.52
CA ASN A 35 -31.67 -13.53 22.85
C ASN A 35 -31.05 -12.14 22.73
N ALA A 36 -31.90 -11.13 22.92
CA ALA A 36 -31.51 -9.75 23.08
C ALA A 36 -31.01 -9.55 24.52
N ILE A 37 -29.77 -9.09 24.68
CA ILE A 37 -29.31 -8.47 25.92
C ILE A 37 -29.12 -6.99 25.62
N ASN A 38 -30.03 -6.19 26.15
CA ASN A 38 -29.98 -4.74 26.14
C ASN A 38 -28.82 -4.25 27.02
N TYR A 39 -27.79 -3.66 26.41
CA TYR A 39 -26.96 -2.67 27.08
C TYR A 39 -27.29 -1.29 26.51
N LYS A 40 -28.14 -0.56 27.23
CA LYS A 40 -28.27 0.89 27.07
C LYS A 40 -26.98 1.52 27.61
N ILE A 41 -26.11 2.02 26.74
CA ILE A 41 -25.09 2.98 27.13
C ILE A 41 -25.55 4.34 26.61
N ASN A 42 -25.89 5.22 27.54
CA ASN A 42 -26.20 6.61 27.26
C ASN A 42 -24.94 7.32 26.78
N LEU A 43 -24.97 7.84 25.55
CA LEU A 43 -24.06 8.89 25.11
C LEU A 43 -24.38 10.16 25.91
N SER A 44 -23.45 10.60 26.75
CA SER A 44 -23.37 11.98 27.20
C SER A 44 -22.03 12.55 26.75
N ALA A 45 -22.07 13.35 25.68
CA ALA A 45 -20.96 14.17 25.24
C ALA A 45 -20.64 15.21 26.33
N SER A 46 -19.45 15.14 26.90
CA SER A 46 -18.87 16.23 27.69
C SER A 46 -17.56 16.64 27.04
N LEU A 47 -17.63 17.69 26.22
CA LEU A 47 -16.48 18.45 25.74
C LEU A 47 -15.79 19.06 26.96
N ARG A 48 -14.69 18.44 27.41
CA ARG A 48 -13.72 19.08 28.30
C ARG A 48 -12.45 19.40 27.54
N SER A 49 -12.22 20.69 27.41
CA SER A 49 -10.98 21.36 27.02
C SER A 49 -9.75 20.62 27.55
N ILE A 50 -8.94 20.06 26.64
CA ILE A 50 -7.59 19.61 26.95
C ILE A 50 -6.67 20.79 26.66
N HIS A 51 -6.14 21.37 27.73
CA HIS A 51 -5.05 22.33 27.67
C HIS A 51 -3.85 21.71 26.95
N SER A 52 -3.39 22.40 25.90
CA SER A 52 -2.17 22.12 25.16
C SER A 52 -0.95 22.14 26.08
N LEU A 53 -0.38 20.97 26.37
CA LEU A 53 0.98 20.83 26.85
C LEU A 53 1.90 20.69 25.63
N PRO A 54 2.98 21.49 25.51
CA PRO A 54 3.88 21.35 24.38
C PRO A 54 4.79 20.14 24.62
N LEU A 55 4.54 19.01 23.95
CA LEU A 55 5.56 17.97 23.79
C LEU A 55 6.65 18.50 22.86
N LYS A 56 7.66 19.17 23.43
CA LYS A 56 8.96 19.34 22.79
C LYS A 56 9.85 18.16 23.16
N THR A 57 9.62 17.03 22.51
CA THR A 57 10.66 16.00 22.35
C THR A 57 11.23 16.13 20.95
N SER A 58 12.21 17.03 20.80
CA SER A 58 13.09 17.01 19.64
C SER A 58 14.03 15.82 19.81
N LEU A 59 13.63 14.67 19.27
CA LEU A 59 14.56 13.57 19.02
C LEU A 59 15.52 14.07 17.94
N ARG A 60 16.67 14.62 18.37
CA ARG A 60 17.79 14.89 17.46
C ARG A 60 18.32 13.55 16.97
N ILE A 61 17.89 13.16 15.77
CA ILE A 61 18.50 12.08 15.01
C ILE A 61 19.92 12.54 14.65
N LYS A 62 20.92 11.96 15.31
CA LYS A 62 22.32 12.15 14.93
C LYS A 62 22.63 11.24 13.73
N CYS A 63 22.35 11.72 12.53
CA CYS A 63 22.99 11.18 11.33
C CYS A 63 24.46 11.65 11.33
N SER A 64 25.35 10.91 12.00
CA SER A 64 26.78 10.95 11.65
C SER A 64 27.19 9.59 11.12
N GLN A 65 26.81 9.32 9.88
CA GLN A 65 27.47 8.30 9.08
C GLN A 65 28.69 8.99 8.46
N THR A 66 29.85 8.78 9.08
CA THR A 66 31.15 9.09 8.47
C THR A 66 31.41 8.02 7.42
N ASP A 67 31.57 8.40 6.16
CA ASP A 67 32.15 7.48 5.17
C ASP A 67 33.55 7.05 5.63
N GLY A 68 34.06 5.90 5.17
CA GLY A 68 35.36 5.33 5.56
C GLY A 68 36.60 6.23 5.37
N ASN A 69 36.41 7.45 4.85
CA ASN A 69 37.40 8.52 4.71
C ASN A 69 37.14 9.76 5.60
N GLY A 70 36.20 9.73 6.53
CA GLY A 70 35.91 10.83 7.46
C GLY A 70 35.31 12.09 6.83
N SER A 71 34.91 12.04 5.55
CA SER A 71 34.19 13.13 4.89
C SER A 71 32.69 13.04 5.22
N PRO A 72 32.05 14.10 5.70
CA PRO A 72 30.61 14.08 5.94
C PRO A 72 29.87 13.90 4.61
N ALA A 73 28.93 12.95 4.57
CA ALA A 73 28.06 12.74 3.43
C ALA A 73 27.45 14.08 2.97
N LYS A 74 27.48 14.34 1.66
CA LYS A 74 27.04 15.62 1.09
C LYS A 74 25.53 15.77 1.33
N ARG A 75 25.16 16.63 2.27
CA ARG A 75 23.75 16.96 2.53
C ARG A 75 23.07 17.52 1.29
N THR A 76 21.79 17.14 1.15
CA THR A 76 20.92 17.51 0.02
C THR A 76 19.66 18.21 0.54
N VAL A 77 18.83 18.72 -0.37
CA VAL A 77 17.52 19.29 -0.03
C VAL A 77 16.56 18.27 0.60
N LEU A 78 16.69 16.98 0.30
CA LEU A 78 15.84 15.92 0.86
C LEU A 78 16.10 15.72 2.36
N HIS A 79 17.35 15.88 2.78
CA HIS A 79 17.70 15.87 4.21
C HIS A 79 17.08 17.05 4.94
N ASP A 80 17.14 18.23 4.34
CA ASP A 80 16.52 19.44 4.90
C ASP A 80 15.00 19.31 5.01
N LEU A 81 14.34 18.72 4.01
CA LEU A 81 12.90 18.47 4.02
C LEU A 81 12.47 17.63 5.23
N TYR A 82 13.23 16.59 5.56
CA TYR A 82 12.94 15.77 6.74
C TYR A 82 13.32 16.47 8.05
N GLU A 83 14.55 16.96 8.16
CA GLU A 83 15.06 17.44 9.45
C GLU A 83 14.51 18.80 9.87
N LYS A 84 14.17 19.68 8.92
CA LYS A 84 13.67 21.03 9.18
C LYS A 84 12.16 21.10 9.12
N GLU A 85 11.54 20.39 8.17
CA GLU A 85 10.10 20.47 7.91
C GLU A 85 9.32 19.23 8.40
N GLY A 86 10.01 18.16 8.83
CA GLY A 86 9.37 16.94 9.32
C GLY A 86 8.68 16.10 8.24
N GLN A 87 9.00 16.32 6.95
CA GLN A 87 8.40 15.59 5.83
C GLN A 87 9.38 14.57 5.26
N SER A 88 8.96 13.30 5.21
CA SER A 88 9.78 12.21 4.68
C SER A 88 9.65 12.08 3.15
N PRO A 89 10.73 12.27 2.38
CA PRO A 89 10.70 12.10 0.93
C PRO A 89 10.80 10.62 0.54
N TRP A 90 9.85 10.17 -0.27
CA TRP A 90 9.82 8.81 -0.81
C TRP A 90 10.03 8.82 -2.33
N TYR A 91 10.56 7.72 -2.86
CA TYR A 91 10.77 7.54 -4.29
C TYR A 91 9.63 6.73 -4.89
N ASP A 92 8.97 7.25 -5.94
CA ASP A 92 7.81 6.58 -6.58
C ASP A 92 8.21 5.78 -7.82
N ASN A 93 9.12 4.84 -7.63
CA ASN A 93 9.51 3.85 -8.63
C ASN A 93 10.29 2.71 -7.96
N LEU A 94 10.16 1.49 -8.48
CA LEU A 94 10.94 0.35 -8.05
C LEU A 94 11.22 -0.55 -9.26
N CYS A 95 12.49 -0.74 -9.57
CA CYS A 95 12.92 -1.62 -10.65
C CYS A 95 14.26 -2.28 -10.34
N ARG A 96 14.57 -3.36 -11.06
CA ARG A 96 15.89 -3.98 -11.01
C ARG A 96 16.95 -3.20 -11.82
N PRO A 97 18.20 -3.16 -11.31
CA PRO A 97 18.63 -3.70 -10.02
C PRO A 97 18.19 -2.81 -8.84
N VAL A 98 17.67 -3.43 -7.77
CA VAL A 98 17.13 -2.69 -6.60
C VAL A 98 18.21 -1.83 -5.92
N THR A 99 19.50 -2.16 -6.11
CA THR A 99 20.64 -1.38 -5.64
C THR A 99 20.71 0.03 -6.22
N ASP A 100 19.99 0.33 -7.30
CA ASP A 100 19.87 1.69 -7.85
C ASP A 100 19.17 2.66 -6.87
N LEU A 101 18.55 2.15 -5.81
CA LEU A 101 18.03 2.94 -4.70
C LEU A 101 19.13 3.47 -3.76
N LEU A 102 20.33 2.85 -3.72
CA LEU A 102 21.39 3.23 -2.78
C LEU A 102 21.82 4.71 -2.90
N PRO A 103 22.06 5.26 -4.11
CA PRO A 103 22.37 6.69 -4.26
C PRO A 103 21.22 7.61 -3.82
N LEU A 104 19.96 7.16 -3.98
CA LEU A 104 18.77 7.91 -3.57
C LEU A 104 18.63 7.93 -2.04
N ILE A 105 18.83 6.78 -1.40
CA ILE A 105 18.88 6.63 0.07
C ILE A 105 19.99 7.52 0.64
N ALA A 106 21.20 7.46 0.08
CA ALA A 106 22.32 8.31 0.46
C ALA A 106 22.03 9.81 0.23
N SER A 107 21.18 10.13 -0.73
CA SER A 107 20.71 11.49 -1.00
C SER A 107 19.54 11.92 -0.11
N GLY A 108 19.03 11.07 0.78
CA GLY A 108 18.01 11.42 1.78
C GLY A 108 16.62 10.84 1.52
N VAL A 109 16.42 9.95 0.53
CA VAL A 109 15.16 9.21 0.36
C VAL A 109 14.95 8.24 1.54
N ARG A 110 13.71 8.18 2.04
CA ARG A 110 13.36 7.49 3.29
C ARG A 110 12.33 6.37 3.14
N GLY A 111 11.81 6.17 1.93
CA GLY A 111 10.91 5.07 1.59
C GLY A 111 10.74 4.97 0.08
N VAL A 112 10.06 3.93 -0.38
CA VAL A 112 9.82 3.70 -1.80
C VAL A 112 8.43 3.12 -2.03
N THR A 113 7.78 3.53 -3.12
CA THR A 113 6.51 2.96 -3.58
C THR A 113 6.68 2.24 -4.90
N SER A 114 5.90 1.17 -5.06
CA SER A 114 5.67 0.52 -6.34
C SER A 114 4.17 0.54 -6.67
N ASN A 115 3.86 0.20 -7.91
CA ASN A 115 2.51 -0.08 -8.38
C ASN A 115 2.58 -1.04 -9.58
N PRO A 116 1.46 -1.62 -10.03
CA PRO A 116 1.47 -2.60 -11.12
C PRO A 116 2.00 -2.04 -12.44
N ALA A 117 1.77 -0.76 -12.74
CA ALA A 117 2.28 -0.11 -13.96
C ALA A 117 3.82 0.06 -13.92
N ILE A 118 4.38 0.37 -12.76
CA ILE A 118 5.83 0.43 -12.51
C ILE A 118 6.46 -0.94 -12.83
N PHE A 119 5.91 -2.02 -12.29
CA PHE A 119 6.43 -3.37 -12.56
C PHE A 119 6.23 -3.81 -14.01
N GLN A 120 5.09 -3.51 -14.62
CA GLN A 120 4.83 -3.81 -16.03
C GLN A 120 5.85 -3.12 -16.93
N LYS A 121 6.14 -1.84 -16.68
CA LYS A 121 7.18 -1.10 -17.42
C LYS A 121 8.56 -1.71 -17.18
N ALA A 122 8.94 -1.91 -15.92
CA ALA A 122 10.26 -2.41 -15.57
C ALA A 122 10.56 -3.78 -16.18
N THR A 123 9.60 -4.70 -16.14
CA THR A 123 9.73 -6.06 -16.69
C THR A 123 9.76 -6.09 -18.22
N SER A 124 9.03 -5.19 -18.89
CA SER A 124 8.98 -5.14 -20.36
C SER A 124 10.11 -4.34 -21.02
N SER A 125 10.71 -3.37 -20.32
CA SER A 125 11.72 -2.47 -20.88
C SER A 125 13.16 -2.80 -20.48
N SER A 126 13.40 -3.84 -19.68
CA SER A 126 14.72 -4.18 -19.13
C SER A 126 15.02 -5.66 -19.23
N ASN A 127 16.29 -5.99 -19.48
CA ASN A 127 16.79 -7.36 -19.44
C ASN A 127 17.07 -7.86 -18.02
N ALA A 128 16.95 -7.01 -17.00
CA ALA A 128 17.29 -7.33 -15.61
C ALA A 128 16.42 -8.44 -14.98
N TYR A 129 15.30 -8.81 -15.63
CA TYR A 129 14.40 -9.86 -15.19
C TYR A 129 14.57 -11.18 -15.96
N ASN A 130 15.33 -11.18 -17.05
CA ASN A 130 15.34 -12.27 -18.04
C ASN A 130 15.78 -13.61 -17.45
N ASP A 131 16.79 -13.62 -16.58
CA ASP A 131 17.34 -14.87 -16.06
C ASP A 131 16.38 -15.53 -15.07
N GLN A 132 15.87 -14.80 -14.08
CA GLN A 132 14.84 -15.33 -13.17
C GLN A 132 13.56 -15.70 -13.92
N PHE A 133 13.14 -14.90 -14.92
CA PHE A 133 11.98 -15.24 -15.74
C PHE A 133 12.17 -16.56 -16.48
N ARG A 134 13.37 -16.81 -17.04
CA ARG A 134 13.71 -18.08 -17.70
C ARG A 134 13.64 -19.25 -16.71
N GLU A 135 14.17 -19.10 -15.51
CA GLU A 135 14.11 -20.11 -14.45
C GLU A 135 12.67 -20.45 -14.07
N LEU A 136 11.82 -19.44 -13.89
CA LEU A 136 10.40 -19.61 -13.55
C LEU A 136 9.62 -20.35 -14.64
N VAL A 137 9.87 -19.99 -15.91
CA VAL A 137 9.27 -20.68 -17.06
C VAL A 137 9.75 -22.14 -17.14
N GLN A 138 11.04 -22.40 -16.92
CA GLN A 138 11.59 -23.76 -16.91
C GLN A 138 11.04 -24.61 -15.75
N ALA A 139 10.73 -23.97 -14.62
CA ALA A 139 10.07 -24.61 -13.49
C ALA A 139 8.56 -24.86 -13.70
N GLY A 140 8.00 -24.46 -14.85
CA GLY A 140 6.59 -24.69 -15.20
C GLY A 140 5.60 -23.80 -14.45
N LYS A 141 6.05 -22.65 -13.94
CA LYS A 141 5.18 -21.66 -13.28
C LYS A 141 4.24 -21.01 -14.28
N ASP A 142 3.00 -20.78 -13.86
CA ASP A 142 2.07 -19.94 -14.62
C ASP A 142 2.50 -18.45 -14.56
N ILE A 143 1.90 -17.64 -15.43
CA ILE A 143 2.27 -16.23 -15.61
C ILE A 143 2.08 -15.42 -14.32
N GLU A 144 1.00 -15.66 -13.59
CA GLU A 144 0.67 -14.90 -12.39
C GLU A 144 1.61 -15.26 -11.24
N SER A 145 1.86 -16.56 -11.03
CA SER A 145 2.86 -17.03 -10.06
C SER A 145 4.24 -16.46 -10.38
N ALA A 146 4.66 -16.50 -11.65
CA ALA A 146 5.96 -15.96 -12.07
C ALA A 146 6.06 -14.45 -11.82
N TYR A 147 5.01 -13.69 -12.13
CA TYR A 147 4.94 -12.25 -11.86
C TYR A 147 5.12 -11.96 -10.36
N TRP A 148 4.35 -12.64 -9.51
CA TRP A 148 4.42 -12.40 -8.07
C TRP A 148 5.76 -12.81 -7.46
N GLU A 149 6.39 -13.88 -7.93
CA GLU A 149 7.74 -14.25 -7.48
C GLU A 149 8.79 -13.19 -7.84
N LEU A 150 8.66 -12.52 -8.99
CA LEU A 150 9.53 -11.39 -9.36
C LEU A 150 9.28 -10.18 -8.45
N VAL A 151 8.01 -9.80 -8.26
CA VAL A 151 7.62 -8.66 -7.42
C VAL A 151 8.03 -8.85 -5.97
N VAL A 152 7.70 -9.99 -5.37
CA VAL A 152 8.01 -10.27 -3.96
C VAL A 152 9.52 -10.22 -3.73
N LYS A 153 10.33 -10.76 -4.66
CA LYS A 153 11.79 -10.69 -4.55
C LYS A 153 12.31 -9.25 -4.53
N ASP A 154 11.78 -8.39 -5.38
CA ASP A 154 12.21 -6.99 -5.47
C ASP A 154 11.81 -6.18 -4.24
N ILE A 155 10.61 -6.45 -3.72
CA ILE A 155 10.12 -5.85 -2.48
C ILE A 155 10.97 -6.30 -1.30
N GLN A 156 11.30 -7.59 -1.19
CA GLN A 156 12.19 -8.11 -0.15
C GLN A 156 13.58 -7.48 -0.17
N ASP A 157 14.15 -7.35 -1.38
CA ASP A 157 15.46 -6.71 -1.56
C ASP A 157 15.40 -5.21 -1.21
N ALA A 158 14.33 -4.52 -1.60
CA ALA A 158 14.14 -3.11 -1.28
C ALA A 158 13.95 -2.91 0.23
N CYS A 159 13.14 -3.76 0.89
CA CYS A 159 12.94 -3.73 2.33
C CYS A 159 14.28 -3.84 3.06
N LYS A 160 15.17 -4.73 2.60
CA LYS A 160 16.51 -4.89 3.17
C LYS A 160 17.37 -3.62 3.02
N LEU A 161 17.25 -2.88 1.91
CA LEU A 161 17.99 -1.62 1.75
C LEU A 161 17.49 -0.51 2.69
N PHE A 162 16.19 -0.51 3.01
CA PHE A 162 15.57 0.50 3.87
C PHE A 162 15.51 0.13 5.36
N GLU A 163 15.81 -1.12 5.73
CA GLU A 163 15.83 -1.63 7.11
C GLU A 163 16.66 -0.73 8.06
N PRO A 164 17.85 -0.21 7.70
CA PRO A 164 18.58 0.69 8.59
C PRO A 164 17.83 1.99 8.93
N ILE A 165 17.01 2.51 8.02
CA ILE A 165 16.17 3.70 8.27
C ILE A 165 15.00 3.33 9.17
N TYR A 166 14.37 2.19 8.91
CA TYR A 166 13.28 1.67 9.73
C TYR A 166 13.70 1.50 11.19
N ASP A 167 14.87 0.89 11.44
CA ASP A 167 15.40 0.69 12.78
C ASP A 167 15.77 2.01 13.46
N GLN A 168 16.47 2.91 12.75
CA GLN A 168 16.90 4.21 13.30
C GLN A 168 15.73 5.14 13.66
N THR A 169 14.57 4.94 13.03
CA THR A 169 13.36 5.75 13.25
C THR A 169 12.32 5.06 14.10
N ASP A 170 12.64 3.89 14.67
CA ASP A 170 11.69 3.10 15.47
C ASP A 170 10.39 2.81 14.68
N GLY A 171 10.50 2.56 13.37
CA GLY A 171 9.37 2.33 12.49
C GLY A 171 8.64 3.60 11.99
N GLY A 172 9.25 4.78 12.14
CA GLY A 172 8.71 6.03 11.57
C GLY A 172 8.90 6.17 10.06
N ASP A 173 9.95 5.57 9.49
CA ASP A 173 10.28 5.58 8.06
C ASP A 173 10.85 4.23 7.60
N GLY A 174 11.43 4.16 6.41
CA GLY A 174 12.11 2.97 5.90
C GLY A 174 11.17 1.96 5.28
N TYR A 175 9.97 2.38 4.87
CA TYR A 175 8.96 1.50 4.31
C TYR A 175 9.08 1.32 2.80
N VAL A 176 8.63 0.14 2.35
CA VAL A 176 8.50 -0.25 0.94
C VAL A 176 7.06 -0.64 0.67
N SER A 177 6.40 0.01 -0.28
CA SER A 177 4.99 -0.31 -0.61
C SER A 177 4.87 -1.26 -1.79
N VAL A 178 4.04 -2.29 -1.65
CA VAL A 178 3.60 -3.20 -2.72
C VAL A 178 2.09 -3.21 -2.82
N GLU A 179 1.54 -3.05 -4.03
CA GLU A 179 0.10 -2.96 -4.26
C GLU A 179 -0.52 -4.34 -4.51
N VAL A 180 -1.73 -4.55 -3.96
CA VAL A 180 -2.58 -5.68 -4.34
C VAL A 180 -2.95 -5.60 -5.83
N SER A 181 -3.47 -6.70 -6.38
CA SER A 181 -3.93 -6.72 -7.77
C SER A 181 -5.05 -5.68 -7.98
N PRO A 182 -4.96 -4.79 -9.00
CA PRO A 182 -6.01 -3.83 -9.30
C PRO A 182 -7.35 -4.46 -9.66
N ARG A 183 -7.36 -5.75 -10.01
CA ARG A 183 -8.59 -6.50 -10.29
C ARG A 183 -9.46 -6.69 -9.05
N LEU A 184 -8.90 -6.48 -7.86
CA LEU A 184 -9.59 -6.59 -6.58
C LEU A 184 -10.18 -5.27 -6.09
N ALA A 185 -10.11 -4.19 -6.88
CA ALA A 185 -10.56 -2.86 -6.48
C ALA A 185 -12.05 -2.78 -6.11
N ASP A 186 -12.86 -3.76 -6.52
CA ASP A 186 -14.29 -3.88 -6.16
C ASP A 186 -14.58 -5.14 -5.31
N ASP A 187 -13.55 -5.79 -4.76
CA ASP A 187 -13.63 -7.03 -3.99
C ASP A 187 -12.97 -6.86 -2.61
N THR A 188 -13.80 -6.59 -1.59
CA THR A 188 -13.35 -6.42 -0.21
C THR A 188 -12.62 -7.65 0.32
N GLU A 189 -13.23 -8.82 0.19
CA GLU A 189 -12.70 -10.06 0.77
C GLU A 189 -11.44 -10.52 0.03
N GLY A 190 -11.46 -10.47 -1.30
CA GLY A 190 -10.29 -10.75 -2.11
C GLY A 190 -9.12 -9.81 -1.80
N THR A 191 -9.39 -8.53 -1.54
CA THR A 191 -8.37 -7.56 -1.12
C THR A 191 -7.78 -7.91 0.25
N ILE A 192 -8.60 -8.29 1.23
CA ILE A 192 -8.15 -8.71 2.56
C ILE A 192 -7.21 -9.91 2.45
N GLU A 193 -7.63 -10.95 1.73
CA GLU A 193 -6.85 -12.18 1.60
C GLU A 193 -5.57 -11.96 0.79
N ALA A 194 -5.62 -11.14 -0.27
CA ALA A 194 -4.43 -10.74 -1.02
C ALA A 194 -3.44 -9.94 -0.16
N ALA A 195 -3.93 -9.04 0.69
CA ALA A 195 -3.10 -8.25 1.58
C ALA A 195 -2.41 -9.12 2.65
N LYS A 196 -3.15 -10.02 3.29
CA LYS A 196 -2.60 -10.98 4.25
C LYS A 196 -1.57 -11.90 3.59
N TRP A 197 -1.87 -12.39 2.39
CA TRP A 197 -0.96 -13.24 1.62
C TRP A 197 0.32 -12.48 1.27
N LEU A 198 0.23 -11.27 0.70
CA LEU A 198 1.39 -10.46 0.35
C LEU A 198 2.27 -10.15 1.55
N HIS A 199 1.67 -9.71 2.66
CA HIS A 199 2.40 -9.43 3.89
C HIS A 199 3.17 -10.68 4.37
N LYS A 200 2.50 -11.84 4.35
CA LYS A 200 3.10 -13.11 4.74
C LYS A 200 4.24 -13.57 3.83
N VAL A 201 4.12 -13.43 2.51
CA VAL A 201 5.18 -13.90 1.58
C VAL A 201 6.34 -12.92 1.47
N VAL A 202 6.10 -11.62 1.67
CA VAL A 202 7.18 -10.62 1.74
C VAL A 202 7.97 -10.81 3.03
N ASP A 203 7.30 -11.03 4.18
CA ASP A 203 7.92 -11.35 5.47
C ASP A 203 8.99 -10.32 5.89
N ARG A 204 8.59 -9.04 5.88
CA ARG A 204 9.43 -7.90 6.29
C ARG A 204 8.61 -6.91 7.13
N PRO A 205 9.13 -6.43 8.26
CA PRO A 205 8.38 -5.53 9.16
C PRO A 205 8.15 -4.13 8.56
N ASN A 206 8.94 -3.75 7.56
CA ASN A 206 8.87 -2.47 6.88
C ASN A 206 8.17 -2.53 5.51
N VAL A 207 7.33 -3.55 5.28
CA VAL A 207 6.46 -3.57 4.10
C VAL A 207 5.15 -2.84 4.39
N TYR A 208 4.73 -2.00 3.45
CA TYR A 208 3.36 -1.53 3.35
C TYR A 208 2.61 -2.34 2.30
N ILE A 209 1.43 -2.86 2.67
CA ILE A 209 0.49 -3.34 1.66
C ILE A 209 -0.32 -2.16 1.16
N LYS A 210 -0.26 -1.92 -0.15
CA LYS A 210 -0.93 -0.79 -0.78
C LYS A 210 -2.32 -1.22 -1.27
N ILE A 211 -3.35 -0.53 -0.77
CA ILE A 211 -4.77 -0.85 -0.98
C ILE A 211 -5.48 0.40 -1.54
N PRO A 212 -6.23 0.29 -2.65
CA PRO A 212 -6.95 1.44 -3.19
C PRO A 212 -8.13 1.86 -2.30
N ALA A 213 -8.38 3.15 -2.20
CA ALA A 213 -9.49 3.73 -1.45
C ALA A 213 -10.79 3.77 -2.27
N THR A 214 -11.13 2.67 -2.94
CA THR A 214 -12.47 2.52 -3.53
C THR A 214 -13.50 2.33 -2.42
N GLU A 215 -14.78 2.51 -2.73
CA GLU A 215 -15.84 2.28 -1.75
C GLU A 215 -15.84 0.85 -1.21
N ALA A 216 -15.66 -0.13 -2.10
CA ALA A 216 -15.60 -1.54 -1.73
C ALA A 216 -14.35 -1.91 -0.92
N CYS A 217 -13.20 -1.26 -1.17
CA CYS A 217 -11.96 -1.60 -0.47
C CYS A 217 -11.79 -0.87 0.87
N VAL A 218 -12.50 0.23 1.17
CA VAL A 218 -12.35 0.91 2.47
C VAL A 218 -12.54 -0.04 3.67
N PRO A 219 -13.53 -0.94 3.71
CA PRO A 219 -13.66 -1.93 4.78
C PRO A 219 -12.46 -2.89 4.89
N SER A 220 -11.78 -3.19 3.77
CA SER A 220 -10.58 -4.04 3.79
C SER A 220 -9.40 -3.39 4.52
N ILE A 221 -9.28 -2.06 4.48
CA ILE A 221 -8.23 -1.32 5.18
C ILE A 221 -8.36 -1.54 6.69
N LYS A 222 -9.57 -1.39 7.22
CA LYS A 222 -9.88 -1.66 8.63
C LYS A 222 -9.47 -3.07 9.04
N GLU A 223 -9.91 -4.07 8.29
CA GLU A 223 -9.62 -5.47 8.59
C GLU A 223 -8.12 -5.77 8.55
N VAL A 224 -7.41 -5.26 7.53
CA VAL A 224 -5.96 -5.46 7.38
C VAL A 224 -5.18 -4.80 8.53
N ILE A 225 -5.55 -3.57 8.91
CA ILE A 225 -4.96 -2.88 10.07
C ILE A 225 -5.27 -3.63 11.38
N ALA A 226 -6.48 -4.17 11.55
CA ALA A 226 -6.84 -4.97 12.72
C ALA A 226 -5.98 -6.23 12.86
N ASN A 227 -5.58 -6.82 11.73
CA ASN A 227 -4.63 -7.94 11.69
C ASN A 227 -3.16 -7.51 11.95
N GLY A 228 -2.90 -6.24 12.29
CA GLY A 228 -1.58 -5.70 12.59
C GLY A 228 -0.71 -5.46 11.36
N ILE A 229 -1.31 -5.39 10.17
CA ILE A 229 -0.60 -5.19 8.91
C ILE A 229 -0.64 -3.72 8.54
N SER A 230 0.52 -3.10 8.37
CA SER A 230 0.64 -1.70 7.96
C SER A 230 0.17 -1.50 6.51
N VAL A 231 -0.62 -0.44 6.26
CA VAL A 231 -1.27 -0.18 4.95
C VAL A 231 -0.85 1.16 4.34
N ASN A 232 -0.47 1.17 3.06
CA ASN A 232 -0.45 2.38 2.24
C ASN A 232 -1.78 2.51 1.50
N VAL A 233 -2.66 3.38 1.97
CA VAL A 233 -3.93 3.60 1.30
C VAL A 233 -3.70 4.53 0.10
N THR A 234 -4.21 4.17 -1.08
CA THR A 234 -3.92 4.91 -2.33
C THR A 234 -5.18 5.32 -3.09
N LEU A 235 -5.03 6.18 -4.10
CA LEU A 235 -6.12 6.66 -4.96
C LEU A 235 -7.16 7.49 -4.20
N ILE A 236 -6.70 8.32 -3.26
CA ILE A 236 -7.56 9.23 -2.50
C ILE A 236 -7.64 10.58 -3.22
N PHE A 237 -8.78 10.86 -3.83
CA PHE A 237 -8.99 12.10 -4.63
C PHE A 237 -10.04 13.06 -4.05
N SER A 238 -10.61 12.76 -2.88
CA SER A 238 -11.61 13.61 -2.24
C SER A 238 -11.46 13.61 -0.73
N LEU A 239 -11.87 14.73 -0.09
CA LEU A 239 -11.87 14.85 1.37
C LEU A 239 -12.81 13.82 2.02
N ALA A 240 -13.98 13.58 1.43
CA ALA A 240 -14.91 12.57 1.93
C ALA A 240 -14.29 11.15 1.91
N ARG A 241 -13.50 10.82 0.87
CA ARG A 241 -12.78 9.54 0.85
C ARG A 241 -11.64 9.51 1.85
N TYR A 242 -10.92 10.62 2.02
CA TYR A 242 -9.85 10.75 3.00
C TYR A 242 -10.36 10.54 4.43
N GLU A 243 -11.49 11.15 4.79
CA GLU A 243 -12.17 10.94 6.08
C GLU A 243 -12.53 9.47 6.30
N ALA A 244 -13.13 8.81 5.30
CA ALA A 244 -13.45 7.38 5.39
C ALA A 244 -12.21 6.49 5.60
N VAL A 245 -11.05 6.88 5.05
CA VAL A 245 -9.78 6.18 5.25
C VAL A 245 -9.24 6.40 6.67
N ILE A 246 -9.35 7.62 7.21
CA ILE A 246 -9.00 7.91 8.60
C ILE A 246 -9.84 7.05 9.55
N ASP A 247 -11.17 7.02 9.33
CA ASP A 247 -12.09 6.21 10.14
C ASP A 247 -11.71 4.72 10.06
N ALA A 248 -11.47 4.19 8.86
CA ALA A 248 -11.07 2.79 8.68
C ALA A 248 -9.76 2.44 9.40
N TYR A 249 -8.78 3.34 9.40
CA TYR A 249 -7.52 3.15 10.13
C TYR A 249 -7.74 3.10 11.64
N LEU A 250 -8.46 4.08 12.20
CA LEU A 250 -8.74 4.15 13.64
C LEU A 250 -9.57 2.94 14.10
N ASP A 251 -10.63 2.63 13.38
CA ASP A 251 -11.46 1.45 13.61
C ASP A 251 -10.66 0.14 13.57
N GLY A 252 -9.68 0.04 12.68
CA GLY A 252 -8.80 -1.12 12.56
C GLY A 252 -7.90 -1.28 13.78
N LEU A 253 -7.29 -0.18 14.23
CA LEU A 253 -6.47 -0.17 15.45
C LEU A 253 -7.30 -0.56 16.68
N GLU A 254 -8.52 -0.04 16.82
CA GLU A 254 -9.44 -0.38 17.91
C GLU A 254 -9.87 -1.85 17.87
N ALA A 255 -10.10 -2.40 16.67
CA ALA A 255 -10.51 -3.79 16.48
C ALA A 255 -9.36 -4.81 16.62
N SER A 256 -8.10 -4.38 16.57
CA SER A 256 -6.95 -5.28 16.53
C SER A 256 -6.85 -6.21 17.73
N GLY A 257 -7.23 -5.73 18.91
CA GLY A 257 -7.06 -6.47 20.17
C GLY A 257 -5.60 -6.70 20.58
N SER A 258 -4.63 -6.18 19.81
CA SER A 258 -3.21 -6.20 20.16
C SER A 258 -2.92 -5.28 21.35
N ASN A 259 -2.00 -5.73 22.22
CA ASN A 259 -1.48 -4.92 23.32
C ASN A 259 -0.39 -3.92 22.86
N ASP A 260 0.14 -4.10 21.65
CA ASP A 260 1.13 -3.22 21.06
C ASP A 260 0.72 -2.89 19.61
N LEU A 261 0.47 -1.61 19.38
CA LEU A 261 0.12 -1.04 18.09
C LEU A 261 1.19 -0.06 17.60
N SER A 262 2.30 0.08 18.32
CA SER A 262 3.35 1.07 18.02
C SER A 262 3.98 0.90 16.64
N ARG A 263 3.89 -0.31 16.07
CA ARG A 263 4.42 -0.67 14.75
C ARG A 263 3.35 -0.87 13.67
N VAL A 264 2.06 -0.70 14.00
CA VAL A 264 0.98 -0.71 13.01
C VAL A 264 0.80 0.71 12.51
N THR A 265 1.25 0.96 11.29
CA THR A 265 1.33 2.29 10.71
C THR A 265 0.52 2.36 9.41
N SER A 266 0.21 3.58 8.96
CA SER A 266 -0.45 3.78 7.68
C SER A 266 -0.10 5.14 7.07
N VAL A 267 -0.14 5.20 5.74
CA VAL A 267 -0.09 6.44 4.94
C VAL A 267 -1.30 6.53 4.03
N ALA A 268 -1.72 7.73 3.67
CA ALA A 268 -2.89 8.00 2.83
C ALA A 268 -2.47 8.85 1.62
N SER A 269 -2.51 8.25 0.42
CA SER A 269 -1.91 8.73 -0.84
C SER A 269 -2.92 9.05 -1.94
#